data_AF-A0A848D1V1-F1
#
_entry.id   AF-A0A848D1V1-F1
#
_cell.length_a   1.000
_cell.length_b   1.000
_cell.length_c   1.000
_cell.angle_alpha   90.00
_cell.angle_beta   90.00
_cell.angle_gamma   90.00
#
_symmetry.space_group_name_H-M   'P 1'
#
loop_
_entity.id
_entity.type
_entity.pdbx_description
1 polymer ?
#
loop_
_entity_poly.entity_id
_entity_poly.type
_entity_poly.pdbx_seq_one_letter_code
_entity_poly.pdbx_strand_id
1 'polypeptide(L)'
;MVSRDEAYQNAMKYSDAQNARDESDRATIEAIMNTISTNMELYEAFESDKRNKNNQSFKKWLLDMVFNATYKPETRENPPKVNP
;
A
#
# COMPACT_ATOMS: atom_id res chain seq x y z
N MET A 1 2.92 -7.27 -8.38
CA MET A 1 2.35 -7.43 -7.02
C MET A 1 2.95 -6.33 -6.15
N VAL A 2 2.14 -5.68 -5.32
CA VAL A 2 2.54 -4.49 -4.52
C VAL A 2 3.82 -4.71 -3.72
N SER A 3 4.01 -5.87 -3.09
CA SER A 3 5.22 -6.20 -2.32
C SER A 3 6.53 -6.25 -3.13
N ARG A 4 6.44 -6.27 -4.47
CA ARG A 4 7.59 -6.26 -5.39
C ARG A 4 7.80 -4.91 -6.07
N ASP A 5 7.00 -3.91 -5.74
CA ASP A 5 7.15 -2.57 -6.28
C ASP A 5 8.43 -1.91 -5.71
N GLU A 6 9.32 -1.47 -6.60
CA GLU A 6 10.64 -0.98 -6.23
C GLU A 6 10.58 0.34 -5.44
N ALA A 7 9.71 1.25 -5.85
CA ALA A 7 9.53 2.50 -5.14
C ALA A 7 8.94 2.25 -3.75
N TYR A 8 8.00 1.30 -3.61
CA TYR A 8 7.48 0.91 -2.30
C TYR A 8 8.55 0.27 -1.41
N GLN A 9 9.37 -0.63 -1.94
CA GLN A 9 10.49 -1.21 -1.21
C GLN A 9 11.50 -0.16 -0.75
N ASN A 10 11.84 0.79 -1.63
CA ASN A 10 12.74 1.89 -1.30
C ASN A 10 12.15 2.81 -0.23
N ALA A 11 10.86 3.14 -0.31
CA ALA A 11 10.18 3.95 0.69
C ALA A 11 10.13 3.24 2.05
N MET A 12 9.83 1.94 2.07
CA MET A 12 9.85 1.14 3.31
C MET A 12 11.23 1.09 3.98
N LYS A 13 12.31 1.04 3.18
CA LYS A 13 13.67 0.87 3.68
C LYS A 13 14.34 2.18 4.07
N TYR A 14 14.14 3.24 3.28
CA TYR A 14 14.93 4.47 3.38
C TYR A 14 14.12 5.70 3.78
N SER A 15 12.81 5.57 3.99
CA SER A 15 11.93 6.70 4.30
C SER A 15 11.12 6.49 5.58
N ASP A 16 10.07 7.29 5.76
CA ASP A 16 9.09 7.16 6.84
C ASP A 16 7.87 6.32 6.44
N ALA A 17 7.04 6.01 7.42
CA ALA A 17 5.86 5.17 7.24
C ALA A 17 4.80 5.83 6.33
N GLN A 18 4.73 7.17 6.29
CA GLN A 18 3.77 7.87 5.45
C GLN A 18 4.15 7.76 3.97
N ASN A 19 5.43 7.97 3.64
CA ASN A 19 5.90 7.82 2.27
C ASN A 19 5.77 6.37 1.79
N ALA A 20 6.08 5.39 2.64
CA ALA A 20 5.82 3.99 2.34
C ALA A 20 4.32 3.70 2.12
N ARG A 21 3.43 4.40 2.84
CA ARG A 21 1.98 4.26 2.66
C ARG A 21 1.51 4.83 1.33
N ASP A 22 1.93 6.03 0.99
CA ASP A 22 1.57 6.68 -0.27
C ASP A 22 1.97 5.81 -1.47
N GLU A 23 3.15 5.21 -1.37
CA GLU A 23 3.71 4.37 -2.41
C GLU A 23 3.06 2.97 -2.49
N SER A 24 2.67 2.40 -1.34
CA SER A 24 1.81 1.20 -1.29
C SER A 24 0.45 1.46 -1.95
N ASP A 25 -0.15 2.62 -1.69
CA ASP A 25 -1.45 2.99 -2.23
C ASP A 25 -1.36 3.16 -3.76
N ARG A 26 -0.30 3.81 -4.27
CA ARG A 26 0.00 3.91 -5.72
C ARG A 26 0.11 2.53 -6.36
N ALA A 27 0.98 1.67 -5.83
CA ALA A 27 1.22 0.33 -6.37
C ALA A 27 -0.04 -0.56 -6.32
N THR A 28 -0.91 -0.37 -5.31
CA THR A 28 -2.19 -1.08 -5.21
C THR A 28 -3.14 -0.67 -6.32
N ILE A 29 -3.29 0.63 -6.56
CA ILE A 29 -4.14 1.16 -7.63
C ILE A 29 -3.65 0.66 -8.98
N GLU A 30 -2.34 0.72 -9.26
CA GLU A 30 -1.78 0.21 -10.51
C GLU A 30 -2.01 -1.29 -10.71
N ALA A 31 -1.88 -2.09 -9.65
CA ALA A 31 -2.17 -3.52 -9.73
C ALA A 31 -3.64 -3.79 -10.10
N ILE A 32 -4.58 -2.99 -9.57
CA ILE A 32 -6.00 -3.04 -9.95
C ILE A 32 -6.16 -2.65 -11.42
N MET A 33 -5.57 -1.53 -11.86
CA MET A 33 -5.66 -1.06 -13.25
C MET A 33 -5.09 -2.06 -14.26
N ASN A 34 -3.96 -2.68 -13.94
CA ASN A 34 -3.32 -3.69 -14.79
C ASN A 34 -4.13 -5.00 -14.89
N THR A 35 -5.12 -5.19 -14.02
CA THR A 35 -6.01 -6.37 -14.02
C THR A 35 -7.33 -6.12 -14.80
N ILE A 36 -7.57 -4.89 -15.27
CA ILE A 36 -8.82 -4.44 -15.92
C ILE A 36 -9.20 -5.27 -17.17
N SER A 37 -8.25 -5.96 -17.83
CA SER A 37 -8.59 -6.85 -18.96
C SER A 37 -9.51 -8.02 -18.59
N THR A 38 -9.70 -8.31 -17.29
CA THR A 38 -10.52 -9.43 -16.80
C THR A 38 -11.58 -9.06 -15.75
N ASN A 39 -11.50 -7.91 -15.06
CA ASN A 39 -12.29 -7.63 -13.85
C ASN A 39 -12.82 -6.19 -13.76
N MET A 40 -13.73 -5.78 -14.66
CA MET A 40 -14.41 -4.47 -14.58
C MET A 40 -15.13 -4.29 -13.23
N GLU A 41 -15.64 -5.37 -12.63
CA GLU A 41 -16.37 -5.34 -11.35
C GLU A 41 -15.52 -4.81 -10.18
N LEU A 42 -14.22 -5.16 -10.11
CA LEU A 42 -13.35 -4.70 -9.03
C LEU A 42 -13.00 -3.21 -9.20
N TYR A 43 -12.77 -2.77 -10.43
CA TYR A 43 -12.55 -1.35 -10.74
C TYR A 43 -13.80 -0.53 -10.39
N GLU A 44 -14.99 -0.96 -10.81
CA GLU A 44 -16.25 -0.28 -10.48
C GLU A 44 -16.49 -0.23 -8.96
N ALA A 45 -16.24 -1.33 -8.24
CA ALA A 45 -16.35 -1.35 -6.79
C ALA A 45 -15.37 -0.37 -6.12
N PHE A 46 -14.15 -0.27 -6.64
CA PHE A 46 -13.11 0.62 -6.12
C PHE A 46 -13.40 2.09 -6.41
N GLU A 47 -13.74 2.43 -7.66
CA GLU A 47 -14.02 3.80 -8.09
C GLU A 47 -15.36 4.33 -7.55
N SER A 48 -16.38 3.47 -7.46
CA SER A 48 -17.67 3.90 -6.91
C SER A 48 -17.65 4.14 -5.41
N ASP A 49 -16.66 3.57 -4.69
CA ASP A 49 -16.44 3.60 -3.24
C ASP A 49 -17.72 3.79 -2.41
N LYS A 50 -18.75 2.98 -2.73
CA LYS A 50 -20.06 3.11 -2.10
C LYS A 50 -19.94 2.74 -0.63
N ARG A 51 -20.04 3.74 0.23
CA ARG A 51 -19.96 3.52 1.68
C ARG A 51 -21.15 2.69 2.14
N ASN A 52 -20.88 1.71 3.01
CA ASN A 52 -21.96 0.92 3.58
C ASN A 52 -22.73 1.69 4.68
N LYS A 53 -23.76 1.07 5.26
CA LYS A 53 -24.58 1.66 6.35
C LYS A 53 -23.80 2.09 7.60
N ASN A 54 -22.57 1.59 7.76
CA ASN A 54 -21.65 1.95 8.85
C ASN A 54 -20.60 2.98 8.39
N ASN A 55 -20.80 3.63 7.24
CA ASN A 55 -19.88 4.59 6.64
C ASN A 55 -18.48 4.01 6.31
N GLN A 56 -18.38 2.70 6.08
CA GLN A 56 -17.11 2.05 5.70
C GLN A 56 -16.86 2.20 4.20
N SER A 57 -15.65 2.63 3.84
CA SER A 57 -15.16 2.78 2.46
C SER A 57 -14.44 1.51 2.02
N PHE A 58 -14.84 0.96 0.87
CA PHE A 58 -14.19 -0.21 0.29
C PHE A 58 -12.78 0.13 -0.15
N LYS A 59 -12.60 1.29 -0.78
CA LYS A 59 -11.29 1.80 -1.20
C LYS A 59 -10.33 1.88 -0.01
N LYS A 60 -10.77 2.51 1.09
CA LYS A 60 -9.96 2.62 2.31
C LYS A 60 -9.62 1.25 2.89
N TRP A 61 -10.61 0.36 3.03
CA TRP A 61 -10.40 -0.97 3.57
C TRP A 61 -9.36 -1.76 2.75
N LEU A 62 -9.46 -1.71 1.42
CA LEU A 62 -8.56 -2.43 0.53
C LEU A 62 -7.12 -1.92 0.65
N LEU A 63 -6.94 -0.60 0.63
CA LEU A 63 -5.62 0.04 0.80
C LEU A 63 -5.02 -0.27 2.17
N ASP A 64 -5.83 -0.20 3.24
CA ASP A 64 -5.40 -0.57 4.59
C ASP A 64 -5.01 -2.05 4.68
N MET A 65 -5.80 -2.96 4.08
CA MET A 65 -5.53 -4.39 4.07
C MET A 65 -4.21 -4.70 3.36
N VAL A 66 -3.98 -4.14 2.17
CA VAL A 66 -2.75 -4.36 1.41
C VAL A 66 -1.56 -3.82 2.18
N PHE A 67 -1.62 -2.57 2.63
CA PHE A 67 -0.53 -1.96 3.39
C PHE A 67 -0.19 -2.78 4.64
N ASN A 68 -1.17 -3.17 5.43
CA ASN A 68 -0.93 -3.97 6.65
C ASN A 68 -0.35 -5.36 6.35
N ALA A 69 -0.68 -5.95 5.21
CA ALA A 69 -0.15 -7.24 4.79
C ALA A 69 1.30 -7.16 4.27
N THR A 70 1.68 -6.04 3.66
CA THR A 70 2.97 -5.90 2.95
C THR A 70 3.99 -5.03 3.67
N TYR A 71 3.56 -4.12 4.54
CA TYR A 71 4.44 -3.18 5.23
C TYR A 71 5.27 -3.91 6.29
N LYS A 72 6.55 -4.10 5.99
CA LYS A 72 7.54 -4.70 6.86
C LYS A 72 8.79 -3.82 6.82
N PRO A 73 8.78 -2.66 7.50
CA PRO A 73 9.98 -1.84 7.57
C PRO A 73 11.07 -2.71 8.21
N GLU A 74 12.23 -2.81 7.56
CA GLU A 74 13.39 -3.40 8.22
C GLU A 74 13.54 -2.65 9.54
N THR A 75 13.64 -3.38 10.67
CA THR A 75 14.08 -2.78 11.91
C THR A 75 15.38 -2.08 11.57
N ARG A 76 15.39 -0.74 11.59
CA ARG A 76 16.62 0.04 11.47
C ARG A 76 17.50 -0.47 12.60
N GLU A 77 18.41 -1.39 12.31
CA GLU A 77 19.39 -1.83 13.28
C GLU A 77 20.03 -0.54 13.77
N ASN A 78 20.02 -0.35 15.10
CA ASN A 78 20.53 0.84 15.74
C ASN A 78 21.85 1.21 15.05
N PRO A 79 22.01 2.47 14.56
CA PRO A 79 23.27 2.87 13.95
C PRO A 79 24.39 2.47 14.91
N PRO A 80 25.50 1.89 14.41
CA PRO A 80 26.56 1.41 15.28
C PRO A 80 26.92 2.52 16.26
N LYS A 81 26.85 2.21 17.56
CA LYS A 81 27.24 3.16 18.61
C LYS A 81 28.66 3.59 18.28
N VAL A 82 28.81 4.84 17.81
CA VAL A 82 30.11 5.47 17.70
C VAL A 82 30.57 5.65 19.13
N ASN A 83 31.43 4.73 19.59
CA ASN A 83 32.11 4.92 20.87
C ASN A 83 33.03 6.14 20.75
N PRO A 84 33.04 7.03 21.76
CA PRO A 84 33.85 8.24 21.78
C PRO A 84 35.35 7.95 21.75
#